data_AF-A0A6V8PIF6-F1
#
_entry.id   AF-A0A6V8PIF6-F1
#
_cell.length_a   1.000
_cell.length_b   1.000
_cell.length_c   1.000
_cell.angle_alpha   90.00
_cell.angle_beta   90.00
_cell.angle_gamma   90.00
#
_symmetry.space_group_name_H-M   'P 1'
#
loop_
_entity.id
_entity.type
_entity.pdbx_description
1 polymer ?
#
loop_
_entity_poly.entity_id
_entity_poly.type
_entity_poly.pdbx_seq_one_letter_code
_entity_poly.pdbx_strand_id
1 'polypeptide(L)'
;MSVGYATLYGDMAGGFAVIKDVPKTLAYELCKWKNSEEGRAVIPDRVLWKEPSAELRPDQKDTDSLPPYPVLDPILKAYIEDDKSFEDILSSGCEIECTRKTIEMIDRSEYKRRQSPPGIKIRPRAC
;
A
#
# COMPACT_ATOMS: atom_id res chain seq x y z
N MET A 1 2.91 4.72 -2.67
CA MET A 1 1.47 5.02 -2.85
C MET A 1 1.02 4.48 -4.21
N SER A 2 0.45 3.27 -4.25
CA SER A 2 0.35 2.52 -5.51
C SER A 2 -1.04 2.50 -6.13
N VAL A 3 -2.09 2.26 -5.34
CA VAL A 3 -3.50 2.20 -5.80
C VAL A 3 -4.27 3.52 -5.65
N GLY A 4 -3.61 4.62 -5.28
CA GLY A 4 -4.24 5.94 -5.12
C GLY A 4 -5.40 6.01 -4.10
N TYR A 5 -5.42 5.09 -3.15
CA TYR A 5 -6.35 5.07 -2.02
C TYR A 5 -5.95 6.14 -1.00
N ALA A 6 -6.16 7.37 -1.41
CA ALA A 6 -5.80 8.61 -0.75
C ALA A 6 -6.60 9.75 -1.39
N THR A 7 -6.91 10.78 -0.62
CA THR A 7 -7.61 11.99 -1.07
C THR A 7 -6.60 12.97 -1.64
N LEU A 8 -6.76 13.33 -2.91
CA LEU A 8 -5.90 14.34 -3.54
C LEU A 8 -6.09 15.67 -2.79
N TYR A 9 -4.98 16.28 -2.38
CA TYR A 9 -4.94 17.49 -1.53
C TYR A 9 -5.56 17.34 -0.12
N GLY A 10 -5.85 16.12 0.31
CA GLY A 10 -6.20 15.79 1.68
C GLY A 10 -5.00 15.20 2.42
N ASP A 11 -5.08 13.92 2.75
CA ASP A 11 -4.03 13.14 3.42
C ASP A 11 -2.71 13.06 2.61
N MET A 12 -2.76 13.33 1.30
CA MET A 12 -1.57 13.42 0.45
C MET A 12 -0.82 14.76 0.58
N ALA A 13 -1.42 15.78 1.18
CA ALA A 13 -0.83 17.11 1.26
C ALA A 13 0.30 17.15 2.29
N GLY A 14 1.51 17.48 1.85
CA GLY A 14 2.67 17.61 2.72
C GLY A 14 3.93 18.01 1.96
N GLY A 15 4.99 18.39 2.67
CA GLY A 15 6.29 18.71 2.05
C GLY A 15 7.17 17.48 1.77
N PHE A 16 7.03 16.42 2.57
CA PHE A 16 7.83 15.20 2.47
C PHE A 16 7.10 14.00 3.05
N ALA A 17 7.07 12.88 2.32
CA ALA A 17 6.42 11.63 2.76
C ALA A 17 7.46 10.56 3.12
N VAL A 18 7.73 10.41 4.42
CA VAL A 18 8.79 9.52 4.94
C VAL A 18 8.57 8.05 4.57
N ILE A 19 7.31 7.59 4.66
CA ILE A 19 6.93 6.19 4.39
C ILE A 19 6.25 6.01 3.02
N LYS A 20 6.50 6.94 2.07
CA LYS A 20 5.86 6.92 0.73
C LYS A 20 6.03 5.58 0.01
N ASP A 21 7.20 4.98 0.18
CA ASP A 21 7.65 3.77 -0.51
C ASP A 21 7.64 2.50 0.37
N VAL A 22 6.98 2.56 1.53
CA VAL A 22 6.86 1.41 2.43
C VAL A 22 5.52 0.70 2.16
N PRO A 23 5.50 -0.56 1.67
CA PRO A 23 4.28 -1.37 1.58
C PRO A 23 3.59 -1.53 2.93
N LYS A 24 2.28 -1.77 2.92
CA LYS A 24 1.51 -1.88 4.16
C LYS A 24 1.97 -3.09 4.98
N THR A 25 2.25 -4.21 4.32
CA THR A 25 2.84 -5.40 4.95
C THR A 25 4.18 -5.08 5.63
N LEU A 26 5.11 -4.42 4.94
CA LEU A 26 6.40 -4.01 5.50
C LEU A 26 6.24 -3.05 6.69
N ALA A 27 5.26 -2.13 6.65
CA ALA A 27 5.00 -1.26 7.78
C ALA A 27 4.62 -2.06 9.05
N TYR A 28 3.80 -3.11 8.92
CA TYR A 28 3.49 -3.99 10.06
C TYR A 28 4.71 -4.75 10.57
N GLU A 29 5.56 -5.24 9.67
CA GLU A 29 6.82 -5.92 10.04
C GLU A 29 7.77 -4.99 10.79
N LEU A 30 7.93 -3.75 10.32
CA LEU A 30 8.73 -2.72 10.99
C LEU A 30 8.20 -2.40 12.39
N CYS A 31 6.88 -2.33 12.56
CA CYS A 31 6.28 -2.11 13.87
C CYS A 31 6.60 -3.25 14.84
N LYS A 32 6.48 -4.50 14.38
CA LYS A 32 6.79 -5.69 15.19
C LYS A 32 8.27 -5.73 15.55
N TRP A 33 9.14 -5.47 14.58
CA TRP A 33 10.59 -5.38 14.79
C TRP A 33 10.96 -4.31 15.82
N LYS A 34 10.36 -3.11 15.73
CA LYS A 34 10.63 -2.03 16.68
C LYS A 34 10.20 -2.36 18.11
N ASN A 35 9.04 -2.99 18.28
CA ASN A 35 8.58 -3.45 19.60
C ASN A 35 9.49 -4.54 20.18
N SER A 36 9.95 -5.47 19.33
CA SER A 36 10.89 -6.52 19.75
C SER A 36 12.20 -5.93 20.23
N GLU A 37 12.75 -4.97 19.50
CA GLU A 37 14.06 -4.40 19.84
C GLU A 37 14.04 -3.53 21.11
N GLU A 38 12.93 -2.86 21.35
CA GLU A 38 12.75 -2.05 22.56
C GLU A 38 12.37 -2.90 23.79
N GLY A 39 12.09 -4.20 23.61
CA GLY A 39 11.62 -5.09 24.67
C GLY A 39 10.27 -4.67 25.27
N ARG A 40 9.52 -3.79 24.60
CA ARG A 40 8.23 -3.26 25.05
C ARG A 40 7.37 -2.82 23.87
N ALA A 41 6.05 -2.78 24.07
CA ALA A 41 5.10 -2.30 23.08
C ALA A 41 5.16 -0.76 22.92
N VAL A 42 6.19 -0.25 22.24
CA VAL A 42 6.28 1.18 21.87
C VAL A 42 5.13 1.56 20.95
N ILE A 43 4.81 0.67 20.01
CA ILE A 43 3.63 0.74 19.17
C ILE A 43 2.57 -0.16 19.80
N PRO A 44 1.46 0.39 20.34
CA PRO A 44 0.47 -0.41 21.03
C PRO A 44 -0.15 -1.47 20.12
N ASP A 45 -0.35 -2.67 20.64
CA ASP A 45 -0.94 -3.78 19.90
C ASP A 45 -2.29 -3.39 19.28
N ARG A 46 -3.11 -2.59 19.98
CA ARG A 46 -4.40 -2.10 19.46
C ARG A 46 -4.29 -1.41 18.09
N VAL A 47 -3.15 -0.79 17.77
CA VAL A 47 -2.90 -0.13 16.48
C VAL A 47 -2.59 -1.17 15.39
N LEU A 48 -2.02 -2.32 15.78
CA LEU A 48 -1.67 -3.41 14.88
C LEU A 48 -2.86 -4.32 14.58
N TRP A 49 -3.72 -4.58 15.57
CA TRP A 49 -4.93 -5.41 15.42
C TRP A 49 -6.09 -4.67 14.76
N LYS A 50 -6.12 -3.34 14.85
CA LYS A 50 -7.17 -2.54 14.22
C LYS A 50 -7.08 -2.70 12.70
N GLU A 51 -8.21 -3.09 12.10
CA GLU A 51 -8.31 -3.23 10.65
C GLU A 51 -8.03 -1.88 9.97
N PRO A 52 -7.27 -1.85 8.86
CA PRO A 52 -7.05 -0.64 8.09
C PRO A 52 -8.37 -0.01 7.64
N SER A 53 -8.52 1.27 7.97
CA SER A 53 -9.68 2.07 7.59
C SER A 53 -9.24 3.51 7.31
N ALA A 54 -9.78 4.09 6.24
CA ALA A 54 -9.69 5.53 5.98
C ALA A 54 -10.59 6.38 6.91
N GLU A 55 -11.48 5.77 7.69
CA GLU A 55 -12.37 6.42 8.66
C GLU A 55 -13.19 7.60 8.10
N LEU A 56 -13.45 7.62 6.78
CA LEU A 56 -14.22 8.70 6.13
C LEU A 56 -15.73 8.56 6.41
N ARG A 57 -16.19 7.38 6.80
CA ARG A 57 -17.57 7.09 7.25
C ARG A 57 -17.57 6.02 8.35
N PRO A 58 -18.64 5.93 9.17
CA PRO A 58 -18.77 4.88 10.19
C PRO A 58 -18.63 3.48 9.59
N ASP A 59 -17.92 2.60 10.31
CA ASP A 59 -17.68 1.19 9.96
C ASP A 59 -17.00 0.93 8.61
N GLN A 60 -16.37 1.94 8.00
CA GLN A 60 -15.62 1.76 6.77
C GLN A 60 -14.42 0.83 6.98
N LYS A 61 -14.23 -0.14 6.10
CA LYS A 61 -13.01 -0.93 6.03
C LYS A 61 -12.34 -0.74 4.68
N ASP A 62 -11.01 -0.74 4.65
CA ASP A 62 -10.27 -0.62 3.39
C ASP A 62 -10.51 -1.84 2.49
N THR A 63 -10.80 -3.00 3.08
CA THR A 63 -11.21 -4.24 2.39
C THR A 63 -12.55 -4.13 1.66
N ASP A 64 -13.38 -3.12 1.95
CA ASP A 64 -14.64 -2.92 1.24
C ASP A 64 -14.40 -2.44 -0.19
N SER A 65 -13.29 -1.73 -0.42
CA SER A 65 -12.96 -1.12 -1.71
C SER A 65 -11.73 -1.74 -2.37
N LEU A 66 -10.80 -2.26 -1.56
CA LEU A 66 -9.54 -2.85 -2.00
C LEU A 66 -9.53 -4.36 -1.80
N PRO A 67 -8.84 -5.12 -2.68
CA PRO A 67 -8.47 -6.49 -2.37
C PRO A 67 -7.66 -6.56 -1.06
N PRO A 68 -7.67 -7.70 -0.34
CA PRO A 68 -6.84 -7.88 0.84
C PRO A 68 -5.36 -7.57 0.55
N TYR A 69 -4.71 -6.82 1.46
CA TYR A 69 -3.29 -6.43 1.31
C TYR A 69 -2.33 -7.58 0.99
N PRO A 70 -2.48 -8.81 1.56
CA PRO A 70 -1.63 -9.94 1.21
C PRO A 70 -1.68 -10.34 -0.27
N VAL A 71 -2.78 -10.03 -0.96
CA VAL A 71 -2.96 -10.26 -2.41
C VAL A 71 -2.54 -9.03 -3.20
N LEU A 72 -2.86 -7.83 -2.68
CA LEU A 72 -2.56 -6.57 -3.34
C LEU A 72 -1.06 -6.29 -3.43
N ASP A 73 -0.32 -6.48 -2.35
CA ASP A 73 1.11 -6.13 -2.27
C ASP A 73 1.98 -6.92 -3.28
N PRO A 74 1.79 -8.24 -3.48
CA PRO A 74 2.48 -8.98 -4.53
C PRO A 74 2.17 -8.49 -5.95
N ILE A 75 0.90 -8.18 -6.25
CA ILE A 75 0.50 -7.66 -7.57
C ILE A 75 1.13 -6.29 -7.80
N LEU A 76 1.12 -5.42 -6.78
CA LEU A 76 1.76 -4.12 -6.84
C LEU A 76 3.26 -4.22 -7.10
N LYS A 77 3.93 -5.13 -6.40
CA LYS A 77 5.36 -5.39 -6.60
C LYS A 77 5.64 -5.89 -8.01
N ALA A 78 4.91 -6.91 -8.46
CA ALA A 78 5.09 -7.48 -9.79
C ALA A 78 4.86 -6.46 -10.92
N TYR A 79 3.81 -5.64 -10.80
CA TYR A 79 3.44 -4.67 -11.84
C TYR A 79 4.32 -3.41 -11.81
N ILE A 80 4.62 -2.86 -10.63
CA ILE A 80 5.34 -1.57 -10.51
C ILE A 80 6.85 -1.76 -10.41
N GLU A 81 7.31 -2.75 -9.64
CA GLU A 81 8.75 -2.98 -9.43
C GLU A 81 9.32 -3.90 -10.51
N ASP A 82 8.69 -5.05 -10.76
CA ASP A 82 9.23 -6.06 -11.68
C ASP A 82 8.84 -5.82 -13.14
N ASP A 83 7.95 -4.86 -13.44
CA ASP A 83 7.47 -4.52 -14.78
C ASP A 83 6.92 -5.75 -15.54
N LYS A 84 6.27 -6.64 -14.78
CA LYS A 84 5.67 -7.87 -15.28
C LYS A 84 4.37 -7.57 -16.00
N SER A 85 4.15 -8.29 -17.10
CA SER A 85 2.90 -8.22 -17.83
C SER A 85 1.74 -8.81 -17.02
N PHE A 86 0.51 -8.50 -17.41
CA PHE A 86 -0.68 -9.10 -16.82
C PHE A 86 -0.60 -10.64 -16.80
N GLU A 87 -0.14 -11.24 -17.90
CA GLU A 87 0.00 -12.69 -18.05
C GLU A 87 1.02 -13.30 -17.07
N ASP A 88 2.13 -12.59 -16.82
CA ASP A 88 3.16 -13.01 -15.86
C ASP A 88 2.68 -12.93 -14.40
N ILE A 89 1.78 -12.00 -14.10
CA ILE A 89 1.19 -11.87 -12.77
C ILE A 89 0.18 -13.00 -12.53
N LEU A 90 -0.59 -13.37 -13.55
CA LEU A 90 -1.50 -14.51 -13.48
C LEU A 90 -0.75 -15.83 -13.30
N SER A 91 0.37 -16.02 -14.02
CA SER A 91 1.20 -17.22 -13.88
C SER A 91 1.84 -17.35 -12.49
N SER A 92 1.95 -16.24 -11.75
CA SER A 92 2.40 -16.21 -10.35
C SER A 92 1.34 -16.65 -9.34
N GLY A 93 0.16 -17.09 -9.79
CA GLY A 93 -0.92 -17.61 -8.94
C GLY A 93 -1.92 -16.56 -8.44
N CYS A 94 -1.91 -15.36 -9.02
CA CYS A 94 -2.86 -14.30 -8.68
C CYS A 94 -4.18 -14.50 -9.43
N GLU A 95 -5.31 -14.24 -8.76
CA GLU A 95 -6.64 -14.33 -9.38
C GLU A 95 -6.82 -13.28 -10.49
N ILE A 96 -7.46 -13.68 -11.60
CA ILE A 96 -7.66 -12.85 -12.79
C ILE A 96 -8.42 -11.57 -12.47
N GLU A 97 -9.54 -11.69 -11.75
CA GLU A 97 -10.41 -10.56 -11.45
C GLU A 97 -9.73 -9.54 -10.51
N CYS A 98 -9.07 -10.04 -9.46
CA CYS A 98 -8.30 -9.21 -8.53
C CYS A 98 -7.13 -8.50 -9.22
N THR A 99 -6.38 -9.20 -10.07
CA THR A 99 -5.25 -8.63 -10.82
C THR A 99 -5.71 -7.51 -11.75
N ARG A 100 -6.75 -7.76 -12.54
CA ARG A 100 -7.30 -6.79 -13.49
C ARG A 100 -7.80 -5.53 -12.77
N LYS A 101 -8.58 -5.71 -11.70
CA LYS A 101 -9.10 -4.60 -10.89
C LYS A 101 -7.97 -3.78 -10.28
N THR A 102 -6.93 -4.44 -9.76
CA THR A 102 -5.77 -3.78 -9.18
C THR A 102 -5.02 -2.92 -10.19
N ILE A 103 -4.73 -3.46 -11.38
CA ILE A 103 -4.06 -2.71 -12.45
C ILE A 103 -4.89 -1.50 -12.88
N GLU A 104 -6.20 -1.68 -13.10
CA GLU A 104 -7.10 -0.60 -13.47
C GLU A 104 -7.12 0.53 -12.40
N MET A 105 -7.05 0.17 -11.13
CA MET A 105 -6.95 1.14 -10.02
C MET A 105 -5.60 1.89 -10.01
N ILE A 106 -4.50 1.21 -10.32
CA ILE A 106 -3.15 1.81 -10.41
C ILE A 106 -3.11 2.83 -11.54
N ASP A 107 -3.60 2.44 -12.71
CA ASP A 107 -3.57 3.28 -13.92
C ASP A 107 -4.45 4.52 -13.74
N ARG A 108 -5.67 4.34 -13.22
CA ARG A 108 -6.56 5.48 -12.90
C ARG A 108 -6.00 6.41 -11.84
N SER A 109 -5.12 5.91 -10.97
CA SER A 109 -4.52 6.69 -9.87
C SER A 109 -3.18 7.33 -10.23
N GLU A 110 -2.72 7.21 -11.47
CA GLU A 110 -1.44 7.75 -11.91
C GLU A 110 -1.34 9.27 -11.68
N TYR A 111 -2.42 10.00 -11.93
CA TYR A 111 -2.46 11.45 -11.73
C TYR A 111 -2.23 11.87 -10.27
N LYS A 112 -2.65 11.05 -9.29
CA LYS A 112 -2.38 11.29 -7.86
C LYS A 112 -0.91 11.01 -7.52
N ARG A 113 -0.34 9.95 -8.12
CA ARG A 113 1.09 9.59 -7.92
C ARG A 113 2.02 10.68 -8.40
N ARG A 114 1.72 11.30 -9.55
CA ARG A 114 2.50 12.42 -10.10
C ARG A 114 2.47 13.67 -9.23
N GLN A 115 1.40 13.85 -8.44
CA GLN A 115 1.21 15.00 -7.55
C GLN A 115 1.55 14.70 -6.09
N SER A 116 2.08 13.52 -5.80
CA SER A 116 2.49 13.13 -4.46
C SER A 116 3.76 13.86 -4.04
N PRO A 117 3.91 14.22 -2.75
CA PRO A 117 5.13 14.85 -2.26
C PRO A 117 6.36 13.94 -2.44
N PRO A 118 7.56 14.54 -2.50
CA PRO A 118 8.80 13.77 -2.53
C PRO A 118 8.93 12.91 -1.26
N GLY A 119 9.65 11.81 -1.35
CA GLY A 119 9.82 10.86 -0.26
C GLY A 119 11.02 9.95 -0.48
N ILE A 120 11.37 9.18 0.56
CA ILE A 120 12.49 8.24 0.49
C ILE A 120 12.09 7.05 -0.38
N LYS A 121 12.96 6.68 -1.30
CA LYS A 121 12.85 5.47 -2.11
C LYS A 121 13.71 4.39 -1.48
N ILE A 122 13.09 3.32 -1.01
CA ILE A 122 13.76 2.16 -0.41
C ILE A 122 13.79 0.97 -1.37
N ARG A 123 13.01 1.02 -2.45
CA ARG A 123 12.96 -0.02 -3.50
C ARG A 123 13.58 0.44 -4.82
N PRO A 124 14.17 -0.47 -5.61
CA PRO A 124 14.90 -0.13 -6.85
C PRO A 124 14.05 0.60 -7.88
N ARG A 125 12.75 0.28 -7.94
CA ARG A 125 11.75 0.88 -8.83
C ARG A 125 10.57 1.39 -8.01
N ALA A 126 10.85 2.41 -7.21
CA ALA A 126 9.87 3.10 -6.38
C ALA A 126 9.24 4.30 -7.13
N CYS A 127 7.93 4.47 -7.03
CA CYS A 127 7.20 5.65 -7.52
C CYS A 127 7.51 6.91 -6.67
#